data_AF-A0A9D6I8Z2-F1
#
_entry.id   AF-A0A9D6I8Z2-F1
#
_cell.length_a   1.000
_cell.length_b   1.000
_cell.length_c   1.000
_cell.angle_alpha   90.00
_cell.angle_beta   90.00
_cell.angle_gamma   90.00
#
_symmetry.space_group_name_H-M   'P 1'
#
loop_
_entity.id
_entity.type
_entity.pdbx_description
1 polymer ?
#
loop_
_entity_poly.entity_id
_entity_poly.type
_entity_poly.pdbx_seq_one_letter_code
_entity_poly.pdbx_strand_id
1 'polypeptide(L)'
;MSKILFFILFLLLTTHYLLPPIAHADELSDIEKKLSELRNALAQSIAATTPLQQNYDKLQAQLNDIQLRIKKTENDIAQKEKEVREGEEILTVQTEILNRKVRNYYKNSADYTTSLFQLFLGKPLDDSLREFGYQKKVVDSDKETIIKIVLYITDLEKKKKELEGQKARLAVIKEETDKQATALNAEIQKARAYQSEISGQIAQLTARQRELISKRLASLNIPRSAGTSLRGCADDRGIDPGFSPRFAFFTYGAPHRNGMNQYGAWGRAKKGQNEEQILSEYYPGMSLKKDYDQNVQITTTTGWSGSIEDYVKRIYEVPDSWTDNNSAVLKAQAVAARTYALRVTENGSKPICTTEQCQVFKPDPKGGNWENAVNDTRGWVLIDGGGPGFTQYASTHGGYILNLGKFDGEGGNPGNFSDLNERAYDKESPWFYCDWGARSQHANTAWLKSEEIADIVNVILLVKNDSSAGEHLYQTDKPHPYGGEIWNEEKVRQELKNKGITPFTSISDISVSADFGSGRATSVSINGSAGSLGLDAAEFKDWFNLRAPANIQIVGPLYNVEKR
;
A
#
# COMPACT_ATOMS: atom_id res chain seq x y z
N MET A 1 -33.86 -0.61 15.75
CA MET A 1 -32.44 -0.21 15.94
C MET A 1 -32.22 0.98 16.87
N SER A 2 -33.21 1.45 17.67
CA SER A 2 -33.05 2.71 18.43
C SER A 2 -32.83 2.55 19.95
N LYS A 3 -32.83 1.33 20.51
CA LYS A 3 -32.68 1.11 21.98
C LYS A 3 -31.35 0.46 22.39
N ILE A 4 -30.56 -0.04 21.44
CA ILE A 4 -29.23 -0.63 21.70
C ILE A 4 -28.13 0.43 21.60
N LEU A 5 -28.34 1.51 20.84
CA LEU A 5 -27.38 2.61 20.69
C LEU A 5 -27.19 3.46 21.95
N PHE A 6 -28.20 3.52 22.84
CA PHE A 6 -28.15 4.40 24.01
C PHE A 6 -27.40 3.79 25.19
N PHE A 7 -27.26 2.45 25.22
CA PHE A 7 -26.61 1.75 26.33
C PHE A 7 -25.08 1.70 26.21
N ILE A 8 -24.55 1.87 24.99
CA ILE A 8 -23.10 1.87 24.74
C ILE A 8 -22.49 3.27 24.95
N LEU A 9 -23.29 4.33 24.83
CA LEU A 9 -22.84 5.71 25.06
C LEU A 9 -22.71 6.06 26.57
N PHE A 10 -23.38 5.30 27.45
CA PHE A 10 -23.40 5.59 28.89
C PHE A 10 -22.23 4.94 29.66
N LEU A 11 -21.51 3.99 29.07
CA LEU A 11 -20.35 3.34 29.71
C LEU A 11 -19.02 4.09 29.49
N LEU A 12 -19.04 5.19 28.72
CA LEU A 12 -17.84 5.93 28.30
C LEU A 12 -17.52 7.17 29.14
N LEU A 13 -18.26 7.45 30.22
CA LEU A 13 -18.10 8.70 30.97
C LEU A 13 -17.73 8.61 32.46
N THR A 14 -17.36 7.44 32.98
CA THR A 14 -16.87 7.35 34.36
C THR A 14 -15.70 6.39 34.47
N THR A 15 -14.48 6.95 34.45
CA THR A 15 -13.35 6.62 35.35
C THR A 15 -12.07 7.30 34.84
N HIS A 16 -11.81 8.50 35.34
CA HIS A 16 -10.46 9.06 35.43
C HIS A 16 -10.05 8.98 36.90
N TYR A 17 -9.20 8.01 37.25
CA TYR A 17 -8.32 8.12 38.41
C TYR A 17 -7.02 7.35 38.14
N LEU A 18 -5.90 8.05 38.41
CA LEU A 18 -4.53 7.57 38.29
C LEU A 18 -4.28 6.32 39.15
N LEU A 19 -3.77 5.27 38.51
CA LEU A 19 -2.79 4.28 39.00
C LEU A 19 -2.27 3.51 37.75
N PRO A 20 -1.02 3.05 37.70
CA PRO A 20 -0.49 2.35 36.53
C PRO A 20 -1.23 1.01 36.35
N PRO A 21 -1.78 0.70 35.17
CA PRO A 21 -2.51 -0.54 34.97
C PRO A 21 -1.53 -1.72 34.97
N ILE A 22 -1.73 -2.63 35.91
CA ILE A 22 -1.23 -4.00 35.84
C ILE A 22 -1.96 -4.65 34.65
N ALA A 23 -1.21 -5.12 33.66
CA ALA A 23 -1.79 -5.82 32.52
C ALA A 23 -2.39 -7.15 33.02
N HIS A 24 -3.70 -7.34 32.83
CA HIS A 24 -4.37 -8.59 33.15
C HIS A 24 -4.30 -9.56 31.96
N ALA A 25 -4.08 -10.84 32.27
CA ALA A 25 -4.01 -11.98 31.34
C ALA A 25 -5.15 -12.02 30.29
N ASP A 26 -6.35 -11.59 30.70
CA ASP A 26 -7.57 -11.65 29.90
C ASP A 26 -7.56 -10.69 28.69
N GLU A 27 -6.81 -9.58 28.75
CA GLU A 27 -6.89 -8.54 27.71
C GLU A 27 -6.30 -9.01 26.37
N LEU A 28 -5.13 -9.68 26.39
CA LEU A 28 -4.51 -10.18 25.15
C LEU A 28 -5.36 -11.30 24.54
N SER A 29 -5.90 -12.17 25.40
CA SER A 29 -6.77 -13.27 25.00
C SER A 29 -8.04 -12.79 24.32
N ASP A 30 -8.70 -11.79 24.90
CA ASP A 30 -9.88 -11.19 24.32
C ASP A 30 -9.59 -10.47 22.98
N ILE A 31 -8.42 -9.84 22.87
CA ILE A 31 -7.98 -9.19 21.62
C ILE A 31 -7.78 -10.21 20.51
N GLU A 32 -7.11 -11.33 20.80
CA GLU A 32 -6.83 -12.37 19.81
C GLU A 32 -8.13 -13.03 19.31
N LYS A 33 -9.04 -13.35 20.22
CA LYS A 33 -10.36 -13.88 19.86
C LYS A 33 -11.12 -12.90 18.96
N LYS A 34 -11.19 -11.62 19.34
CA LYS A 34 -11.84 -10.57 18.52
C LYS A 34 -11.18 -10.42 17.15
N LEU A 35 -9.84 -10.46 17.08
CA LEU A 35 -9.12 -10.38 15.80
C LEU A 35 -9.48 -11.54 14.88
N SER A 36 -9.56 -12.76 15.42
CA SER A 36 -9.99 -13.95 14.65
C SER A 36 -11.42 -13.80 14.12
N GLU A 37 -12.35 -13.39 14.98
CA GLU A 37 -13.76 -13.16 14.63
C GLU A 37 -13.90 -12.08 13.54
N LEU A 38 -13.21 -10.95 13.70
CA LEU A 38 -13.24 -9.84 12.73
C LEU A 38 -12.62 -10.23 11.38
N ARG A 39 -11.52 -10.98 11.38
CA ARG A 39 -10.89 -11.47 10.14
C ARG A 39 -11.82 -12.42 9.39
N ASN A 40 -12.52 -13.31 10.09
CA ASN A 40 -13.51 -14.19 9.48
C ASN A 40 -14.71 -13.41 8.93
N ALA A 41 -15.24 -12.46 9.71
CA ALA A 41 -16.34 -11.60 9.25
C ALA A 41 -15.98 -10.78 8.01
N LEU A 42 -14.76 -10.24 7.95
CA LEU A 42 -14.24 -9.54 6.78
C LEU A 42 -14.18 -10.44 5.55
N ALA A 43 -13.62 -11.65 5.70
CA ALA A 43 -13.53 -12.62 4.62
C ALA A 43 -14.92 -13.01 4.07
N GLN A 44 -15.89 -13.25 4.95
CA GLN A 44 -17.27 -13.56 4.57
C GLN A 44 -17.94 -12.38 3.85
N SER A 45 -17.76 -11.15 4.33
CA SER A 45 -18.30 -9.95 3.69
C SER A 45 -17.73 -9.75 2.28
N ILE A 46 -16.42 -9.95 2.10
CA ILE A 46 -15.76 -9.86 0.78
C ILE A 46 -16.32 -10.93 -0.16
N ALA A 47 -16.43 -12.17 0.32
CA ALA A 47 -16.98 -13.28 -0.46
C ALA A 47 -18.43 -13.02 -0.91
N ALA A 48 -19.27 -12.44 -0.04
CA ALA A 48 -20.65 -12.07 -0.37
C ALA A 48 -20.75 -10.88 -1.34
N THR A 49 -19.84 -9.92 -1.26
CA THR A 49 -19.87 -8.69 -2.10
C THR A 49 -19.33 -8.93 -3.51
N THR A 50 -18.42 -9.89 -3.68
CA THR A 50 -17.79 -10.22 -4.97
C THR A 50 -18.80 -10.53 -6.09
N PRO A 51 -19.78 -11.45 -5.93
CA PRO A 51 -20.76 -11.72 -6.98
C PRO A 51 -21.70 -10.54 -7.25
N LEU A 52 -22.00 -9.72 -6.23
CA LEU A 52 -22.81 -8.51 -6.40
C LEU A 52 -22.11 -7.48 -7.28
N GLN A 53 -20.79 -7.29 -7.09
CA GLN A 53 -19.98 -6.45 -7.96
C GLN A 53 -20.01 -6.93 -9.42
N GLN A 54 -19.84 -8.23 -9.65
CA GLN A 54 -19.91 -8.81 -11.00
C GLN A 54 -21.27 -8.58 -11.66
N ASN A 55 -22.37 -8.67 -10.91
CA ASN A 55 -23.71 -8.40 -11.42
C ASN A 55 -23.90 -6.91 -11.74
N TYR A 56 -23.37 -6.01 -10.90
CA TYR A 56 -23.37 -4.58 -11.17
C TYR A 56 -22.61 -4.24 -12.46
N ASP A 57 -21.42 -4.81 -12.66
CA ASP A 57 -20.62 -4.57 -13.86
C ASP A 57 -21.34 -5.05 -15.13
N LYS A 58 -22.07 -6.19 -15.05
CA LYS A 58 -22.93 -6.69 -16.15
C LYS A 58 -24.09 -5.75 -16.44
N LEU A 59 -24.80 -5.27 -15.42
CA LEU A 59 -25.90 -4.31 -15.59
C LEU A 59 -25.40 -3.01 -16.22
N GLN A 60 -24.23 -2.53 -15.79
CA GLN A 60 -23.62 -1.33 -16.36
C GLN A 60 -23.24 -1.52 -17.84
N ALA A 61 -22.74 -2.71 -18.21
CA ALA A 61 -22.48 -3.05 -19.61
C ALA A 61 -23.78 -3.11 -20.44
N GLN A 62 -24.86 -3.67 -19.89
CA GLN A 62 -26.17 -3.69 -20.54
C GLN A 62 -26.74 -2.28 -20.74
N LEU A 63 -26.60 -1.39 -19.74
CA LEU A 63 -27.02 0.01 -19.86
C LEU A 63 -26.28 0.73 -20.99
N ASN A 64 -24.98 0.51 -21.10
CA ASN A 64 -24.17 1.07 -22.17
C ASN A 64 -24.62 0.55 -23.55
N ASP A 65 -24.89 -0.76 -23.69
CA ASP A 65 -25.42 -1.35 -24.93
C ASP A 65 -26.80 -0.77 -25.30
N ILE A 66 -27.71 -0.67 -24.33
CA ILE A 66 -29.05 -0.08 -24.55
C ILE A 66 -28.92 1.39 -25.00
N GLN A 67 -28.03 2.17 -24.39
CA GLN A 67 -27.80 3.55 -24.78
C GLN A 67 -27.27 3.68 -26.22
N LEU A 68 -26.35 2.79 -26.62
CA LEU A 68 -25.86 2.73 -28.00
C LEU A 68 -26.96 2.37 -28.99
N ARG A 69 -27.83 1.40 -28.64
CA ARG A 69 -28.98 1.02 -29.48
C ARG A 69 -29.97 2.18 -29.64
N ILE A 70 -30.30 2.88 -28.55
CA ILE A 70 -31.17 4.06 -28.61
C ILE A 70 -30.59 5.11 -29.56
N LYS A 71 -29.31 5.44 -29.44
CA LYS A 71 -28.63 6.41 -30.30
C LYS A 71 -28.64 5.98 -31.77
N LYS A 72 -28.45 4.69 -32.04
CA LYS A 72 -28.54 4.14 -33.39
C LYS A 72 -29.96 4.28 -33.95
N THR A 73 -30.98 3.89 -33.19
CA THR A 73 -32.39 4.03 -33.58
C THR A 73 -32.76 5.49 -33.83
N GLU A 74 -32.23 6.45 -33.05
CA GLU A 74 -32.41 7.89 -33.28
C GLU A 74 -31.86 8.35 -34.62
N ASN A 75 -30.64 7.90 -34.97
CA ASN A 75 -30.05 8.21 -36.27
C ASN A 75 -30.85 7.58 -37.43
N ASP A 76 -31.31 6.34 -37.26
CA ASP A 76 -32.12 5.66 -38.26
C ASP A 76 -33.47 6.39 -38.48
N ILE A 77 -34.12 6.85 -37.42
CA ILE A 77 -35.35 7.67 -37.49
C ILE A 77 -35.07 8.97 -38.25
N ALA A 78 -34.01 9.71 -37.90
CA ALA A 78 -33.66 10.97 -38.55
C ALA A 78 -33.37 10.80 -40.05
N GLN A 79 -32.71 9.69 -40.42
CA GLN A 79 -32.46 9.35 -41.82
C GLN A 79 -33.77 9.03 -42.56
N LYS A 80 -34.69 8.27 -41.94
CA LYS A 80 -36.00 7.98 -42.55
C LYS A 80 -36.84 9.23 -42.72
N GLU A 81 -36.80 10.17 -41.78
CA GLU A 81 -37.45 11.47 -41.93
C GLU A 81 -36.91 12.27 -43.13
N LYS A 82 -35.60 12.19 -43.38
CA LYS A 82 -34.98 12.81 -44.54
C LYS A 82 -35.44 12.16 -45.85
N GLU A 83 -35.45 10.84 -45.91
CA GLU A 83 -35.92 10.08 -47.09
C GLU A 83 -37.40 10.34 -47.39
N VAL A 84 -38.25 10.48 -46.35
CA VAL A 84 -39.66 10.86 -46.50
C VAL A 84 -39.78 12.25 -47.13
N ARG A 85 -39.05 13.27 -46.60
CA ARG A 85 -39.08 14.63 -47.16
C ARG A 85 -38.62 14.68 -48.62
N GLU A 86 -37.52 14.00 -48.95
CA GLU A 86 -37.04 13.91 -50.33
C GLU A 86 -38.08 13.23 -51.24
N GLY A 87 -38.74 12.17 -50.75
CA GLY A 87 -39.85 11.53 -51.45
C GLY A 87 -41.03 12.45 -51.71
N GLU A 88 -41.45 13.26 -50.72
CA GLU A 88 -42.54 14.23 -50.83
C GLU A 88 -42.23 15.36 -51.84
N GLU A 89 -40.99 15.85 -51.86
CA GLU A 89 -40.52 16.83 -52.85
C GLU A 89 -40.60 16.24 -54.28
N ILE A 90 -40.09 15.01 -54.48
CA ILE A 90 -40.16 14.32 -55.77
C ILE A 90 -41.62 14.09 -56.17
N LEU A 91 -42.48 13.66 -55.25
CA LEU A 91 -43.91 13.45 -55.49
C LEU A 91 -44.59 14.73 -55.99
N THR A 92 -44.26 15.88 -55.40
CA THR A 92 -44.78 17.19 -55.80
C THR A 92 -44.37 17.51 -57.24
N VAL A 93 -43.08 17.38 -57.55
CA VAL A 93 -42.55 17.63 -58.91
C VAL A 93 -43.20 16.70 -59.94
N GLN A 94 -43.32 15.40 -59.64
CA GLN A 94 -43.95 14.43 -60.55
C GLN A 94 -45.43 14.75 -60.79
N THR A 95 -46.14 15.20 -59.75
CA THR A 95 -47.54 15.61 -59.84
C THR A 95 -47.70 16.87 -60.69
N GLU A 96 -46.80 17.84 -60.57
CA GLU A 96 -46.80 19.04 -61.43
C GLU A 96 -46.53 18.70 -62.90
N ILE A 97 -45.56 17.81 -63.17
CA ILE A 97 -45.25 17.34 -64.52
C ILE A 97 -46.47 16.65 -65.12
N LEU A 98 -47.10 15.74 -64.38
CA LEU A 98 -48.33 15.06 -64.80
C LEU A 98 -49.44 16.08 -65.09
N ASN A 99 -49.68 17.04 -64.20
CA ASN A 99 -50.69 18.09 -64.37
C ASN A 99 -50.42 18.96 -65.61
N ARG A 100 -49.17 19.30 -65.88
CA ARG A 100 -48.77 20.03 -67.10
C ARG A 100 -49.03 19.20 -68.36
N LYS A 101 -48.66 17.92 -68.35
CA LYS A 101 -48.89 17.00 -69.48
C LYS A 101 -50.39 16.80 -69.75
N VAL A 102 -51.18 16.56 -68.70
CA VAL A 102 -52.65 16.43 -68.79
C VAL A 102 -53.30 17.72 -69.27
N ARG A 103 -52.84 18.89 -68.78
CA ARG A 103 -53.34 20.20 -69.24
C ARG A 103 -52.99 20.47 -70.70
N ASN A 104 -51.76 20.18 -71.13
CA ASN A 104 -51.35 20.33 -72.52
C ASN A 104 -52.14 19.38 -73.43
N TYR A 105 -52.30 18.13 -73.00
CA TYR A 105 -53.18 17.16 -73.65
C TYR A 105 -54.61 17.71 -73.78
N TYR A 106 -55.19 18.30 -72.73
CA TYR A 106 -56.54 18.88 -72.76
C TYR A 106 -56.65 20.15 -73.62
N LYS A 107 -55.66 21.03 -73.58
CA LYS A 107 -55.63 22.25 -74.40
C LYS A 107 -55.49 21.90 -75.87
N ASN A 108 -54.56 21.01 -76.20
CA ASN A 108 -54.40 20.53 -77.55
C ASN A 108 -55.65 19.75 -77.96
N SER A 109 -56.27 18.96 -77.08
CA SER A 109 -57.52 18.25 -77.41
C SER A 109 -58.71 19.17 -77.66
N ALA A 110 -58.73 20.37 -77.06
CA ALA A 110 -59.69 21.43 -77.37
C ALA A 110 -59.42 22.04 -78.75
N ASP A 111 -58.17 22.26 -79.14
CA ASP A 111 -57.81 22.54 -80.54
C ASP A 111 -58.09 21.33 -81.46
N TYR A 112 -58.14 20.11 -80.91
CA TYR A 112 -58.61 18.93 -81.61
C TYR A 112 -60.13 18.82 -81.72
N THR A 113 -60.94 19.63 -81.03
CA THR A 113 -62.38 19.72 -81.39
C THR A 113 -62.56 20.43 -82.72
N THR A 114 -61.66 21.35 -83.04
CA THR A 114 -61.47 21.87 -84.41
C THR A 114 -60.81 20.82 -85.32
N SER A 115 -59.96 19.95 -84.77
CA SER A 115 -59.34 18.84 -85.51
C SER A 115 -60.23 17.60 -85.72
N LEU A 116 -61.33 17.42 -85.00
CA LEU A 116 -62.36 16.43 -85.33
C LEU A 116 -63.12 16.88 -86.58
N PHE A 117 -63.27 18.20 -86.74
CA PHE A 117 -63.70 18.82 -87.98
C PHE A 117 -62.64 18.73 -89.09
N GLN A 118 -61.34 18.87 -88.75
CA GLN A 118 -60.24 18.61 -89.71
C GLN A 118 -59.99 17.11 -89.97
N LEU A 119 -60.53 16.21 -89.14
CA LEU A 119 -60.44 14.74 -89.29
C LEU A 119 -61.18 14.26 -90.54
N PHE A 120 -62.16 15.05 -91.02
CA PHE A 120 -62.85 14.81 -92.28
C PHE A 120 -62.13 15.41 -93.50
N LEU A 121 -61.11 16.27 -93.33
CA LEU A 121 -60.60 17.11 -94.43
C LEU A 121 -59.05 17.22 -94.53
N GLY A 122 -58.27 16.19 -94.15
CA GLY A 122 -56.98 15.96 -94.86
C GLY A 122 -55.71 15.52 -94.12
N LYS A 123 -55.75 14.61 -93.13
CA LYS A 123 -54.56 13.81 -92.70
C LYS A 123 -54.92 12.34 -92.40
N PRO A 124 -54.02 11.35 -92.61
CA PRO A 124 -54.32 9.93 -92.36
C PRO A 124 -54.53 9.65 -90.86
N LEU A 125 -55.66 9.01 -90.55
CA LEU A 125 -56.15 8.69 -89.20
C LEU A 125 -55.15 7.90 -88.33
N ASP A 126 -54.25 7.13 -88.93
CA ASP A 126 -53.28 6.26 -88.23
C ASP A 126 -52.27 7.06 -87.40
N ASP A 127 -51.73 8.16 -87.93
CA ASP A 127 -50.73 8.97 -87.23
C ASP A 127 -51.32 9.66 -85.98
N SER A 128 -52.55 10.17 -86.09
CA SER A 128 -53.25 10.81 -84.97
C SER A 128 -53.66 9.81 -83.88
N LEU A 129 -54.08 8.59 -84.25
CA LEU A 129 -54.40 7.53 -83.29
C LEU A 129 -53.15 7.02 -82.56
N ARG A 130 -52.01 6.91 -83.26
CA ARG A 130 -50.72 6.57 -82.65
C ARG A 130 -50.29 7.65 -81.67
N GLU A 131 -50.34 8.92 -82.07
CA GLU A 131 -49.99 10.04 -81.20
C GLU A 131 -50.85 10.09 -79.93
N PHE A 132 -52.16 9.83 -80.06
CA PHE A 132 -53.08 9.66 -78.93
C PHE A 132 -52.67 8.50 -78.00
N GLY A 133 -52.39 7.33 -78.57
CA GLY A 133 -51.95 6.16 -77.82
C GLY A 133 -50.64 6.40 -77.04
N TYR A 134 -49.68 7.10 -77.65
CA TYR A 134 -48.42 7.48 -76.99
C TYR A 134 -48.66 8.46 -75.83
N GLN A 135 -49.47 9.50 -76.03
CA GLN A 135 -49.76 10.48 -74.99
C GLN A 135 -50.49 9.85 -73.79
N LYS A 136 -51.45 8.95 -74.05
CA LYS A 136 -52.12 8.17 -72.99
C LYS A 136 -51.14 7.28 -72.23
N LYS A 137 -50.27 6.55 -72.93
CA LYS A 137 -49.25 5.68 -72.32
C LYS A 137 -48.27 6.44 -71.43
N VAL A 138 -47.88 7.66 -71.81
CA VAL A 138 -47.01 8.52 -70.99
C VAL A 138 -47.71 8.96 -69.70
N VAL A 139 -48.98 9.36 -69.78
CA VAL A 139 -49.79 9.72 -68.59
C VAL A 139 -49.96 8.53 -67.65
N ASP A 140 -50.22 7.33 -68.19
CA ASP A 140 -50.36 6.12 -67.39
C ASP A 140 -49.03 5.72 -66.74
N SER A 141 -47.90 5.87 -67.44
CA SER A 141 -46.55 5.65 -66.87
C SER A 141 -46.20 6.62 -65.74
N ASP A 142 -46.59 7.90 -65.86
CA ASP A 142 -46.39 8.90 -64.81
C ASP A 142 -47.23 8.58 -63.57
N LYS A 143 -48.49 8.15 -63.75
CA LYS A 143 -49.35 7.68 -62.65
C LYS A 143 -48.74 6.48 -61.91
N GLU A 144 -48.23 5.49 -62.64
CA GLU A 144 -47.53 4.34 -62.05
C GLU A 144 -46.29 4.77 -61.23
N THR A 145 -45.55 5.75 -61.73
CA THR A 145 -44.38 6.31 -61.03
C THR A 145 -44.80 7.01 -59.73
N ILE A 146 -45.86 7.81 -59.78
CA ILE A 146 -46.44 8.48 -58.60
C ILE A 146 -46.92 7.45 -57.57
N ILE A 147 -47.65 6.40 -58.00
CA ILE A 147 -48.11 5.32 -57.11
C ILE A 147 -46.91 4.65 -56.41
N LYS A 148 -45.84 4.35 -57.13
CA LYS A 148 -44.61 3.77 -56.54
C LYS A 148 -43.97 4.69 -55.50
N ILE A 149 -43.91 5.99 -55.77
CA ILE A 149 -43.37 6.99 -54.82
C ILE A 149 -44.24 7.06 -53.57
N VAL A 150 -45.56 7.12 -53.71
CA VAL A 150 -46.50 7.13 -52.56
C VAL A 150 -46.33 5.86 -51.72
N LEU A 151 -46.30 4.68 -52.35
CA LEU A 151 -46.11 3.41 -51.64
C LEU A 151 -44.75 3.37 -50.90
N TYR A 152 -43.70 3.91 -51.51
CA TYR A 152 -42.38 4.02 -50.88
C TYR A 152 -42.41 4.94 -49.65
N ILE A 153 -43.01 6.13 -49.76
CA ILE A 153 -43.17 7.06 -48.63
C ILE A 153 -43.97 6.39 -47.50
N THR A 154 -45.10 5.76 -47.80
CA THR A 154 -45.92 5.06 -46.80
C THR A 154 -45.16 3.94 -46.08
N ASP A 155 -44.33 3.16 -46.79
CA ASP A 155 -43.48 2.13 -46.18
C ASP A 155 -42.41 2.74 -45.25
N LEU A 156 -41.80 3.85 -45.66
CA LEU A 156 -40.83 4.58 -44.83
C LEU A 156 -41.48 5.13 -43.55
N GLU A 157 -42.67 5.73 -43.65
CA GLU A 157 -43.43 6.23 -42.50
C GLU A 157 -43.80 5.09 -41.54
N LYS A 158 -44.21 3.94 -42.07
CA LYS A 158 -44.50 2.76 -41.24
C LYS A 158 -43.26 2.28 -40.49
N LYS A 159 -42.13 2.15 -41.17
CA LYS A 159 -40.84 1.75 -40.55
C LYS A 159 -40.38 2.76 -39.51
N LYS A 160 -40.52 4.06 -39.79
CA LYS A 160 -40.23 5.12 -38.82
C LYS A 160 -41.05 4.94 -37.53
N LYS A 161 -42.36 4.73 -37.66
CA LYS A 161 -43.25 4.51 -36.51
C LYS A 161 -42.89 3.25 -35.71
N GLU A 162 -42.46 2.18 -36.38
CA GLU A 162 -41.96 0.96 -35.72
C GLU A 162 -40.68 1.24 -34.93
N LEU A 163 -39.72 2.00 -35.49
CA LEU A 163 -38.49 2.40 -34.82
C LEU A 163 -38.75 3.32 -33.61
N GLU A 164 -39.69 4.27 -33.73
CA GLU A 164 -40.14 5.10 -32.61
C GLU A 164 -40.72 4.25 -31.46
N GLY A 165 -41.52 3.24 -31.81
CA GLY A 165 -42.05 2.28 -30.84
C GLY A 165 -40.96 1.46 -30.15
N GLN A 166 -39.94 0.99 -30.88
CA GLN A 166 -38.79 0.28 -30.32
C GLN A 166 -37.97 1.18 -29.39
N LYS A 167 -37.70 2.44 -29.80
CA LYS A 167 -37.00 3.43 -28.98
C LYS A 167 -37.71 3.65 -27.65
N ALA A 168 -39.03 3.83 -27.67
CA ALA A 168 -39.83 4.02 -26.46
C ALA A 168 -39.72 2.83 -25.49
N ARG A 169 -39.77 1.59 -26.01
CA ARG A 169 -39.59 0.37 -25.19
C ARG A 169 -38.19 0.28 -24.58
N LEU A 170 -37.15 0.56 -25.37
CA LEU A 170 -35.77 0.55 -24.90
C LEU A 170 -35.52 1.60 -23.81
N ALA A 171 -36.14 2.78 -23.91
CA ALA A 171 -36.05 3.82 -22.89
C ALA A 171 -36.61 3.36 -21.53
N VAL A 172 -37.74 2.65 -21.52
CA VAL A 172 -38.33 2.07 -20.30
C VAL A 172 -37.43 1.00 -19.69
N ILE A 173 -36.88 0.09 -20.51
CA ILE A 173 -35.96 -0.96 -20.03
C ILE A 173 -34.69 -0.33 -19.46
N LYS A 174 -34.16 0.72 -20.11
CA LYS A 174 -33.01 1.48 -19.61
C LYS A 174 -33.30 2.03 -18.22
N GLU A 175 -34.44 2.69 -18.03
CA GLU A 175 -34.80 3.29 -16.74
C GLU A 175 -34.90 2.24 -15.61
N GLU A 176 -35.53 1.09 -15.88
CA GLU A 176 -35.66 0.01 -14.89
C GLU A 176 -34.30 -0.62 -14.55
N THR A 177 -33.47 -0.86 -15.57
CA THR A 177 -32.12 -1.41 -15.40
C THR A 177 -31.22 -0.44 -14.63
N ASP A 178 -31.37 0.87 -14.87
CA ASP A 178 -30.64 1.93 -14.18
C ASP A 178 -31.03 2.02 -12.70
N LYS A 179 -32.31 1.88 -12.38
CA LYS A 179 -32.80 1.76 -10.98
C LYS A 179 -32.19 0.55 -10.28
N GLN A 180 -32.17 -0.61 -10.93
CA GLN A 180 -31.57 -1.83 -10.36
C GLN A 180 -30.05 -1.67 -10.14
N ALA A 181 -29.34 -1.11 -11.12
CA ALA A 181 -27.90 -0.85 -11.01
C ALA A 181 -27.59 0.13 -9.86
N THR A 182 -28.39 1.18 -9.72
CA THR A 182 -28.25 2.19 -8.65
C THR A 182 -28.49 1.59 -7.27
N ALA A 183 -29.56 0.80 -7.12
CA ALA A 183 -29.87 0.12 -5.86
C ALA A 183 -28.77 -0.89 -5.49
N LEU A 184 -28.31 -1.69 -6.45
CA LEU A 184 -27.23 -2.66 -6.24
C LEU A 184 -25.91 -1.98 -5.86
N ASN A 185 -25.56 -0.88 -6.52
CA ASN A 185 -24.37 -0.10 -6.16
C ASN A 185 -24.47 0.46 -4.74
N ALA A 186 -25.65 0.96 -4.33
CA ALA A 186 -25.85 1.46 -2.97
C ALA A 186 -25.60 0.37 -1.91
N GLU A 187 -26.05 -0.86 -2.14
CA GLU A 187 -25.76 -2.01 -1.26
C GLU A 187 -24.28 -2.39 -1.26
N ILE A 188 -23.61 -2.37 -2.43
CA ILE A 188 -22.16 -2.60 -2.53
C ILE A 188 -21.38 -1.54 -1.73
N GLN A 189 -21.76 -0.26 -1.80
CA GLN A 189 -21.09 0.79 -1.04
C GLN A 189 -21.27 0.61 0.48
N LYS A 190 -22.45 0.20 0.94
CA LYS A 190 -22.66 -0.15 2.36
C LYS A 190 -21.76 -1.31 2.80
N ALA A 191 -21.66 -2.35 1.98
CA ALA A 191 -20.79 -3.49 2.27
C ALA A 191 -19.31 -3.08 2.32
N ARG A 192 -18.84 -2.23 1.39
CA ARG A 192 -17.47 -1.69 1.39
C ARG A 192 -17.19 -0.80 2.59
N ALA A 193 -18.15 0.03 3.00
CA ALA A 193 -18.02 0.85 4.20
C ALA A 193 -17.87 -0.03 5.46
N TYR A 194 -18.69 -1.09 5.58
CA TYR A 194 -18.57 -2.07 6.65
C TYR A 194 -17.22 -2.82 6.64
N GLN A 195 -16.72 -3.21 5.47
CA GLN A 195 -15.39 -3.82 5.31
C GLN A 195 -14.27 -2.87 5.75
N SER A 196 -14.38 -1.58 5.43
CA SER A 196 -13.43 -0.55 5.87
C SER A 196 -13.45 -0.36 7.38
N GLU A 197 -14.64 -0.39 7.99
CA GLU A 197 -14.80 -0.29 9.45
C GLU A 197 -14.16 -1.49 10.16
N ILE A 198 -14.44 -2.72 9.74
CA ILE A 198 -13.81 -3.94 10.28
C ILE A 198 -12.30 -3.88 10.12
N SER A 199 -11.80 -3.46 8.95
CA SER A 199 -10.36 -3.33 8.69
C SER A 199 -9.70 -2.33 9.64
N GLY A 200 -10.37 -1.21 9.94
CA GLY A 200 -9.94 -0.25 10.94
C GLY A 200 -9.89 -0.83 12.35
N GLN A 201 -10.93 -1.59 12.76
CA GLN A 201 -10.96 -2.28 14.05
C GLN A 201 -9.84 -3.33 14.18
N ILE A 202 -9.60 -4.12 13.13
CA ILE A 202 -8.48 -5.07 13.07
C ILE A 202 -7.15 -4.33 13.27
N ALA A 203 -6.94 -3.20 12.59
CA ALA A 203 -5.72 -2.42 12.73
C ALA A 203 -5.52 -1.89 14.16
N GLN A 204 -6.58 -1.36 14.79
CA GLN A 204 -6.55 -0.89 16.16
C GLN A 204 -6.26 -2.01 17.18
N LEU A 205 -6.97 -3.13 17.08
CA LEU A 205 -6.77 -4.28 17.95
C LEU A 205 -5.39 -4.90 17.77
N THR A 206 -4.89 -4.97 16.52
CA THR A 206 -3.52 -5.42 16.24
C THR A 206 -2.49 -4.47 16.86
N ALA A 207 -2.72 -3.15 16.80
CA ALA A 207 -1.84 -2.18 17.45
C ALA A 207 -1.84 -2.35 18.97
N ARG A 208 -3.01 -2.56 19.58
CA ARG A 208 -3.13 -2.82 21.03
C ARG A 208 -2.46 -4.14 21.43
N GLN A 209 -2.61 -5.19 20.62
CA GLN A 209 -1.92 -6.47 20.81
C GLN A 209 -0.40 -6.24 20.87
N ARG A 210 0.16 -5.51 19.89
CA ARG A 210 1.60 -5.18 19.86
C ARG A 210 2.03 -4.33 21.05
N GLU A 211 1.20 -3.42 21.53
CA GLU A 211 1.50 -2.62 22.73
C GLU A 211 1.65 -3.52 23.97
N LEU A 212 0.70 -4.44 24.18
CA LEU A 212 0.72 -5.38 25.30
C LEU A 212 1.93 -6.32 25.22
N ILE A 213 2.20 -6.87 24.04
CA ILE A 213 3.39 -7.68 23.79
C ILE A 213 4.65 -6.86 24.06
N SER A 214 4.73 -5.61 23.58
CA SER A 214 5.88 -4.74 23.82
C SER A 214 6.07 -4.44 25.31
N LYS A 215 5.00 -4.34 26.10
CA LYS A 215 5.08 -4.20 27.57
C LYS A 215 5.62 -5.47 28.22
N ARG A 216 5.18 -6.66 27.78
CA ARG A 216 5.73 -7.95 28.22
C ARG A 216 7.21 -8.08 27.83
N LEU A 217 7.59 -7.69 26.61
CA LEU A 217 8.99 -7.68 26.19
C LEU A 217 9.84 -6.67 26.97
N ALA A 218 9.26 -5.52 27.35
CA ALA A 218 9.95 -4.54 28.17
C ALA A 218 10.18 -5.03 29.60
N SER A 219 9.24 -5.79 30.19
CA SER A 219 9.38 -6.34 31.54
C SER A 219 10.47 -7.41 31.65
N LEU A 220 10.85 -8.04 30.52
CA LEU A 220 11.98 -8.98 30.45
C LEU A 220 13.35 -8.30 30.55
N ASN A 221 13.44 -6.96 30.55
CA ASN A 221 14.68 -6.17 30.65
C ASN A 221 15.79 -6.61 29.66
N ILE A 222 15.42 -7.09 28.47
CA ILE A 222 16.39 -7.56 27.48
C ILE A 222 17.10 -6.34 26.87
N PRO A 223 18.46 -6.25 26.95
CA PRO A 223 19.19 -5.11 26.40
C PRO A 223 18.99 -4.99 24.89
N ARG A 224 18.54 -3.82 24.42
CA ARG A 224 18.32 -3.53 22.97
C ARG A 224 19.41 -2.66 22.35
N SER A 225 20.46 -2.36 23.10
CA SER A 225 21.63 -1.61 22.62
C SER A 225 22.76 -2.57 22.29
N ALA A 226 23.34 -2.39 21.09
CA ALA A 226 24.44 -3.20 20.58
C ALA A 226 25.68 -3.16 21.50
N GLY A 227 25.84 -2.10 22.30
CA GLY A 227 26.98 -1.88 23.20
C GLY A 227 26.81 -2.38 24.64
N THR A 228 25.75 -3.13 24.97
CA THR A 228 25.54 -3.60 26.34
C THR A 228 26.43 -4.80 26.71
N SER A 229 26.75 -4.93 28.00
CA SER A 229 27.69 -5.90 28.59
C SER A 229 27.33 -7.38 28.44
N LEU A 230 26.17 -7.71 27.86
CA LEU A 230 25.64 -9.07 27.74
C LEU A 230 25.82 -9.70 26.33
N ARG A 231 26.80 -9.23 25.55
CA ARG A 231 26.93 -9.51 24.10
C ARG A 231 25.63 -9.14 23.36
N GLY A 232 25.53 -7.86 23.01
CA GLY A 232 24.38 -7.29 22.29
C GLY A 232 24.20 -7.92 20.91
N CYS A 233 24.98 -7.47 19.93
CA CYS A 233 24.89 -7.83 18.51
C CYS A 233 26.25 -8.35 18.03
N ALA A 234 26.30 -9.60 17.55
CA ALA A 234 27.53 -10.24 17.04
C ALA A 234 27.25 -10.97 15.72
N ASP A 235 28.27 -11.26 14.91
CA ASP A 235 28.13 -12.21 13.79
C ASP A 235 28.80 -13.52 14.20
N ASP A 236 28.01 -14.46 14.71
CA ASP A 236 28.51 -15.75 15.19
C ASP A 236 28.45 -16.89 14.16
N ARG A 237 28.20 -16.57 12.88
CA ARG A 237 28.12 -17.56 11.78
C ARG A 237 29.36 -18.44 11.65
N GLY A 238 30.52 -17.91 11.99
CA GLY A 238 31.78 -18.66 11.98
C GLY A 238 32.03 -19.57 13.19
N ILE A 239 31.15 -19.58 14.20
CA ILE A 239 31.41 -20.22 15.50
C ILE A 239 30.57 -21.49 15.64
N ASP A 240 31.21 -22.58 16.11
CA ASP A 240 30.52 -23.84 16.35
C ASP A 240 29.97 -23.97 17.79
N PRO A 241 28.65 -24.06 18.00
CA PRO A 241 28.06 -24.21 19.33
C PRO A 241 28.12 -25.66 19.85
N GLY A 242 28.61 -26.61 19.05
CA GLY A 242 28.77 -28.02 19.45
C GLY A 242 27.54 -28.90 19.19
N PHE A 243 26.62 -28.47 18.31
CA PHE A 243 25.46 -29.26 17.91
C PHE A 243 25.03 -28.95 16.46
N SER A 244 24.29 -29.89 15.85
CA SER A 244 23.78 -29.80 14.49
C SER A 244 22.46 -30.60 14.36
N PRO A 245 21.45 -30.13 13.58
CA PRO A 245 21.42 -28.84 12.90
C PRO A 245 21.31 -27.69 13.91
N ARG A 246 21.78 -26.50 13.50
CA ARG A 246 21.71 -25.28 14.30
C ARG A 246 21.00 -24.17 13.55
N PHE A 247 20.22 -23.38 14.29
CA PHE A 247 19.44 -22.26 13.76
C PHE A 247 19.74 -20.99 14.55
N ALA A 248 19.88 -19.86 13.89
CA ALA A 248 20.00 -18.57 14.56
C ALA A 248 19.28 -17.50 13.76
N PHE A 249 18.72 -16.52 14.46
CA PHE A 249 18.03 -15.40 13.83
C PHE A 249 18.91 -14.17 13.90
N PHE A 250 19.19 -13.64 12.72
CA PHE A 250 20.05 -12.49 12.54
C PHE A 250 19.21 -11.32 12.09
N THR A 251 19.49 -10.17 12.68
CA THR A 251 18.77 -8.93 12.48
C THR A 251 19.57 -8.02 11.56
N TYR A 252 18.87 -7.24 10.75
CA TYR A 252 19.51 -6.25 9.90
C TYR A 252 19.50 -4.87 10.54
N GLY A 253 20.63 -4.38 11.04
CA GLY A 253 20.81 -3.01 11.53
C GLY A 253 20.28 -2.71 12.93
N ALA A 254 21.03 -1.85 13.64
CA ALA A 254 20.69 -1.23 14.91
C ALA A 254 21.35 0.17 15.03
N PRO A 255 20.70 1.19 15.64
CA PRO A 255 19.43 1.17 16.38
C PRO A 255 18.20 1.63 15.56
N HIS A 256 17.72 2.87 15.74
CA HIS A 256 16.35 3.32 15.38
C HIS A 256 16.09 3.58 13.89
N ARG A 257 17.12 3.57 13.04
CA ARG A 257 17.01 3.67 11.57
C ARG A 257 16.39 4.97 11.03
N ASN A 258 16.46 6.04 11.82
CA ASN A 258 15.87 7.34 11.48
C ASN A 258 16.97 8.36 11.18
N GLY A 259 16.79 9.11 10.09
CA GLY A 259 17.71 10.14 9.66
C GLY A 259 18.97 9.56 9.01
N MET A 260 20.15 10.10 9.32
CA MET A 260 21.38 9.68 8.66
C MET A 260 21.91 8.35 9.22
N ASN A 261 22.16 7.40 8.31
CA ASN A 261 22.86 6.16 8.58
C ASN A 261 24.38 6.42 8.58
N GLN A 262 25.07 6.28 9.69
CA GLN A 262 26.50 6.63 9.78
C GLN A 262 27.37 5.72 8.90
N TYR A 263 27.19 4.40 8.99
CA TYR A 263 27.87 3.46 8.09
C TYR A 263 27.38 3.61 6.65
N GLY A 264 26.09 3.92 6.44
CA GLY A 264 25.55 4.17 5.11
C GLY A 264 26.18 5.41 4.46
N ALA A 265 26.35 6.50 5.21
CA ALA A 265 27.02 7.71 4.78
C ALA A 265 28.50 7.45 4.43
N TRP A 266 29.18 6.61 5.22
CA TRP A 266 30.54 6.16 4.89
C TRP A 266 30.58 5.32 3.60
N GLY A 267 29.64 4.40 3.42
CA GLY A 267 29.49 3.63 2.18
C GLY A 267 29.21 4.53 0.96
N ARG A 268 28.39 5.58 1.13
CA ARG A 268 28.14 6.61 0.10
C ARG A 268 29.40 7.42 -0.22
N ALA A 269 30.17 7.80 0.80
CA ALA A 269 31.45 8.50 0.61
C ALA A 269 32.44 7.64 -0.17
N LYS A 270 32.55 6.34 0.13
CA LYS A 270 33.35 5.37 -0.64
C LYS A 270 32.92 5.24 -2.10
N LYS A 271 31.66 5.56 -2.40
CA LYS A 271 31.10 5.59 -3.76
C LYS A 271 31.18 6.97 -4.42
N GLY A 272 31.92 7.90 -3.82
CA GLY A 272 32.23 9.21 -4.37
C GLY A 272 31.18 10.29 -4.09
N GLN A 273 30.17 10.03 -3.25
CA GLN A 273 29.21 11.07 -2.86
C GLN A 273 29.86 12.04 -1.87
N ASN A 274 29.74 13.34 -2.14
CA ASN A 274 30.22 14.39 -1.25
C ASN A 274 29.24 14.64 -0.09
N GLU A 275 29.64 15.45 0.89
CA GLU A 275 28.88 15.75 2.09
C GLU A 275 27.51 16.36 1.80
N GLU A 276 27.38 17.22 0.79
CA GLU A 276 26.10 17.85 0.41
C GLU A 276 25.13 16.82 -0.17
N GLN A 277 25.65 15.92 -1.02
CA GLN A 277 24.88 14.79 -1.57
C GLN A 277 24.42 13.85 -0.46
N ILE A 278 25.33 13.46 0.45
CA ILE A 278 25.00 12.62 1.61
C ILE A 278 23.91 13.27 2.47
N LEU A 279 24.06 14.56 2.81
CA LEU A 279 23.06 15.29 3.59
C LEU A 279 21.70 15.34 2.89
N SER A 280 21.68 15.62 1.58
CA SER A 280 20.45 15.68 0.79
C SER A 280 19.71 14.33 0.71
N GLU A 281 20.46 13.23 0.76
CA GLU A 281 19.93 11.88 0.72
C GLU A 281 19.26 11.48 2.03
N TYR A 282 19.83 11.86 3.17
CA TYR A 282 19.29 11.50 4.48
C TYR A 282 18.29 12.52 5.06
N TYR A 283 18.33 13.76 4.58
CA TYR A 283 17.46 14.85 5.03
C TYR A 283 16.77 15.55 3.86
N PRO A 284 15.99 14.82 3.04
CA PRO A 284 15.31 15.40 1.90
C PRO A 284 14.32 16.48 2.35
N GLY A 285 14.26 17.58 1.60
CA GLY A 285 13.39 18.72 1.90
C GLY A 285 14.00 19.76 2.85
N MET A 286 15.14 19.47 3.49
CA MET A 286 15.90 20.47 4.24
C MET A 286 16.83 21.24 3.29
N SER A 287 17.01 22.52 3.56
CA SER A 287 17.93 23.39 2.81
C SER A 287 19.24 23.60 3.57
N LEU A 288 20.37 23.52 2.88
CA LEU A 288 21.68 23.73 3.51
C LEU A 288 22.00 25.23 3.58
N LYS A 289 22.09 25.78 4.80
CA LYS A 289 22.55 27.13 5.08
C LYS A 289 24.00 27.09 5.55
N LYS A 290 24.88 27.91 4.96
CA LYS A 290 26.35 27.87 5.19
C LYS A 290 26.88 28.99 6.08
N ASP A 291 26.02 29.91 6.48
CA ASP A 291 26.32 31.14 7.22
C ASP A 291 25.47 31.25 8.51
N TYR A 292 25.16 30.12 9.15
CA TYR A 292 24.45 30.13 10.43
C TYR A 292 25.33 30.70 11.56
N ASP A 293 24.70 31.25 12.62
CA ASP A 293 25.42 31.82 13.76
C ASP A 293 26.28 30.75 14.46
N GLN A 294 27.58 31.01 14.52
CA GLN A 294 28.59 30.10 15.09
C GLN A 294 28.85 30.36 16.57
N ASN A 295 28.25 31.41 17.15
CA ASN A 295 28.50 31.85 18.52
C ASN A 295 27.38 31.44 19.50
N VAL A 296 26.35 30.73 19.01
CA VAL A 296 25.28 30.17 19.85
C VAL A 296 25.90 29.36 20.97
N GLN A 297 25.54 29.68 22.22
CA GLN A 297 26.08 29.00 23.39
C GLN A 297 25.32 27.71 23.63
N ILE A 298 26.04 26.59 23.63
CA ILE A 298 25.49 25.27 23.95
C ILE A 298 25.90 24.91 25.37
N THR A 299 24.93 24.50 26.17
CA THR A 299 25.15 23.96 27.51
C THR A 299 24.82 22.47 27.52
N THR A 300 25.59 21.66 28.26
CA THR A 300 25.27 20.25 28.45
C THR A 300 24.64 20.00 29.82
N THR A 301 23.94 18.88 29.98
CA THR A 301 23.41 18.44 31.28
C THR A 301 24.51 18.15 32.30
N THR A 302 25.75 17.97 31.87
CA THR A 302 26.93 17.78 32.73
C THR A 302 27.66 19.08 33.06
N GLY A 303 27.11 20.24 32.67
CA GLY A 303 27.65 21.56 33.01
C GLY A 303 28.75 22.08 32.08
N TRP A 304 29.02 21.43 30.94
CA TRP A 304 29.91 22.00 29.93
C TRP A 304 29.19 23.16 29.21
N SER A 305 29.92 24.21 28.84
CA SER A 305 29.41 25.34 28.07
C SER A 305 30.44 25.83 27.07
N GLY A 306 30.00 26.20 25.87
CA GLY A 306 30.85 26.79 24.84
C GLY A 306 30.07 27.16 23.58
N SER A 307 30.78 27.67 22.57
CA SER A 307 30.15 27.94 21.27
C SER A 307 29.66 26.64 20.61
N ILE A 308 28.70 26.75 19.69
CA ILE A 308 28.23 25.61 18.89
C ILE A 308 29.38 24.94 18.13
N GLU A 309 30.38 25.69 17.66
CA GLU A 309 31.54 25.08 16.98
C GLU A 309 32.45 24.33 17.97
N ASP A 310 32.65 24.86 19.18
CA ASP A 310 33.39 24.15 20.23
C ASP A 310 32.67 22.88 20.68
N TYR A 311 31.34 22.91 20.68
CA TYR A 311 30.50 21.75 21.01
C TYR A 311 30.66 20.66 19.95
N VAL A 312 30.58 21.00 18.66
CA VAL A 312 30.65 20.00 17.58
C VAL A 312 32.04 19.34 17.51
N LYS A 313 33.13 20.05 17.86
CA LYS A 313 34.49 19.46 17.99
C LYS A 313 34.59 18.36 19.06
N ARG A 314 33.60 18.24 19.93
CA ARG A 314 33.55 17.31 21.07
C ARG A 314 32.58 16.14 20.87
N ILE A 315 32.13 15.93 19.63
CA ILE A 315 31.28 14.80 19.23
C ILE A 315 32.14 13.59 18.80
N TYR A 316 31.86 12.43 19.40
CA TYR A 316 32.65 11.18 19.25
C TYR A 316 31.85 10.05 18.55
N GLU A 317 30.91 10.42 17.69
CA GLU A 317 29.96 9.51 17.05
C GLU A 317 30.58 8.53 16.04
N VAL A 318 31.41 9.03 15.12
CA VAL A 318 32.00 8.23 14.03
C VAL A 318 33.52 8.15 14.15
N PRO A 319 34.20 7.09 13.66
CA PRO A 319 35.66 6.99 13.68
C PRO A 319 36.36 8.14 12.95
N ASP A 320 37.47 8.63 13.50
CA ASP A 320 38.28 9.70 12.86
C ASP A 320 38.97 9.25 11.55
N SER A 321 39.08 7.94 11.34
CA SER A 321 39.70 7.33 10.17
C SER A 321 38.81 7.27 8.93
N TRP A 322 37.54 7.67 9.02
CA TRP A 322 36.60 7.65 7.89
C TRP A 322 36.80 8.85 6.96
N THR A 323 37.93 8.85 6.24
CA THR A 323 38.39 9.98 5.42
C THR A 323 38.09 9.83 3.93
N ASP A 324 37.37 8.79 3.52
CA ASP A 324 36.96 8.57 2.13
C ASP A 324 36.28 9.80 1.53
N ASN A 325 36.59 10.05 0.25
CA ASN A 325 36.10 11.19 -0.52
C ASN A 325 36.25 12.54 0.23
N ASN A 326 37.48 12.89 0.60
CA ASN A 326 37.80 14.14 1.30
C ASN A 326 37.03 14.31 2.62
N SER A 327 36.95 13.23 3.40
CA SER A 327 36.24 13.18 4.68
C SER A 327 34.75 13.55 4.59
N ALA A 328 34.09 13.22 3.46
CA ALA A 328 32.70 13.58 3.21
C ALA A 328 31.75 13.12 4.33
N VAL A 329 31.96 11.92 4.89
CA VAL A 329 31.14 11.42 6.01
C VAL A 329 31.37 12.20 7.31
N LEU A 330 32.62 12.59 7.61
CA LEU A 330 32.92 13.42 8.79
C LEU A 330 32.27 14.79 8.66
N LYS A 331 32.32 15.38 7.47
CA LYS A 331 31.69 16.67 7.14
C LYS A 331 30.17 16.59 7.26
N ALA A 332 29.53 15.58 6.65
CA ALA A 332 28.09 15.37 6.77
C ALA A 332 27.67 15.14 8.24
N GLN A 333 28.41 14.34 8.99
CA GLN A 333 28.15 14.11 10.42
C GLN A 333 28.33 15.38 11.25
N ALA A 334 29.32 16.22 10.96
CA ALA A 334 29.49 17.50 11.64
C ALA A 334 28.30 18.43 11.42
N VAL A 335 27.79 18.54 10.19
CA VAL A 335 26.60 19.34 9.85
C VAL A 335 25.35 18.79 10.52
N ALA A 336 25.12 17.47 10.47
CA ALA A 336 23.99 16.83 11.13
C ALA A 336 24.05 17.00 12.65
N ALA A 337 25.23 16.88 13.26
CA ALA A 337 25.42 17.07 14.68
C ALA A 337 25.15 18.52 15.11
N ARG A 338 25.71 19.49 14.37
CA ARG A 338 25.49 20.93 14.57
C ARG A 338 24.02 21.28 14.52
N THR A 339 23.34 20.82 13.48
CA THR A 339 21.91 21.10 13.25
C THR A 339 21.05 20.52 14.37
N TYR A 340 21.30 19.27 14.76
CA TYR A 340 20.55 18.61 15.83
C TYR A 340 20.72 19.34 17.15
N ALA A 341 21.95 19.72 17.52
CA ALA A 341 22.23 20.45 18.74
C ALA A 341 21.46 21.78 18.78
N LEU A 342 21.51 22.56 17.69
CA LEU A 342 20.76 23.82 17.58
C LEU A 342 19.25 23.60 17.66
N ARG A 343 18.73 22.52 17.07
CA ARG A 343 17.31 22.17 17.11
C ARG A 343 16.83 21.80 18.51
N VAL A 344 17.49 20.86 19.18
CA VAL A 344 17.01 20.34 20.48
C VAL A 344 17.26 21.30 21.64
N THR A 345 18.25 22.18 21.50
CA THR A 345 18.52 23.22 22.50
C THR A 345 17.70 24.50 22.28
N GLU A 346 16.89 24.57 21.21
CA GLU A 346 16.19 25.80 20.81
C GLU A 346 17.17 26.98 20.69
N ASN A 347 18.22 26.79 19.88
CA ASN A 347 19.35 27.71 19.73
C ASN A 347 20.03 28.06 21.07
N GLY A 348 20.35 27.05 21.88
CA GLY A 348 21.11 27.21 23.12
C GLY A 348 20.28 27.59 24.37
N SER A 349 18.97 27.73 24.23
CA SER A 349 18.05 28.07 25.33
C SER A 349 17.90 26.95 26.37
N LYS A 350 18.22 25.70 26.01
CA LYS A 350 18.09 24.51 26.86
C LYS A 350 19.35 23.64 26.79
N PRO A 351 19.69 22.91 27.87
CA PRO A 351 20.84 22.01 27.86
C PRO A 351 20.58 20.74 27.03
N ILE A 352 21.64 20.16 26.48
CA ILE A 352 21.63 18.87 25.77
C ILE A 352 22.32 17.76 26.58
N CYS A 353 21.81 16.52 26.50
CA CYS A 353 22.44 15.38 27.17
C CYS A 353 23.73 14.94 26.45
N THR A 354 24.65 14.28 27.18
CA THR A 354 25.98 13.89 26.67
C THR A 354 26.12 12.41 26.31
N THR A 355 25.02 11.66 26.37
CA THR A 355 24.96 10.21 26.09
C THR A 355 24.39 9.95 24.70
N GLU A 356 24.39 8.68 24.27
CA GLU A 356 23.79 8.22 23.02
C GLU A 356 22.29 8.50 22.89
N GLN A 357 21.62 8.95 23.96
CA GLN A 357 20.24 9.45 23.90
C GLN A 357 20.12 10.78 23.14
N CYS A 358 21.20 11.57 23.10
CA CYS A 358 21.30 12.80 22.32
C CYS A 358 22.42 12.64 21.29
N GLN A 359 23.67 12.84 21.73
CA GLN A 359 24.88 12.72 20.93
C GLN A 359 26.03 12.38 21.89
N VAL A 360 26.93 11.48 21.47
CA VAL A 360 28.10 11.08 22.27
C VAL A 360 29.07 12.25 22.35
N PHE A 361 29.10 12.90 23.51
CA PHE A 361 29.91 14.08 23.81
C PHE A 361 31.01 13.74 24.82
N LYS A 362 32.22 14.30 24.63
CA LYS A 362 33.30 14.27 25.64
C LYS A 362 33.83 15.68 25.92
N PRO A 363 34.29 15.98 27.16
CA PRO A 363 34.82 17.30 27.48
C PRO A 363 36.04 17.71 26.64
N ASP A 364 36.87 16.75 26.25
CA ASP A 364 38.06 16.99 25.43
C ASP A 364 37.71 16.97 23.93
N PRO A 365 38.20 17.95 23.15
CA PRO A 365 38.01 17.95 21.70
C PRO A 365 38.65 16.71 21.07
N LYS A 366 37.99 16.15 20.05
CA LYS A 366 38.44 14.92 19.39
C LYS A 366 39.73 15.11 18.57
N GLY A 367 39.96 16.33 18.05
CA GLY A 367 41.11 16.67 17.22
C GLY A 367 41.08 15.97 15.85
N GLY A 368 42.25 15.90 15.19
CA GLY A 368 42.45 15.09 13.98
C GLY A 368 41.59 15.48 12.78
N ASN A 369 41.16 14.47 12.01
CA ASN A 369 40.35 14.69 10.81
C ASN A 369 38.95 15.21 11.16
N TRP A 370 38.43 14.86 12.33
CA TRP A 370 37.16 15.36 12.85
C TRP A 370 37.20 16.87 13.01
N GLU A 371 38.22 17.41 13.68
CA GLU A 371 38.33 18.86 13.84
C GLU A 371 38.46 19.59 12.49
N ASN A 372 39.20 19.02 11.54
CA ASN A 372 39.27 19.57 10.18
C ASN A 372 37.90 19.58 9.49
N ALA A 373 37.12 18.50 9.59
CA ALA A 373 35.78 18.42 9.03
C ALA A 373 34.80 19.40 9.67
N VAL A 374 34.90 19.63 10.98
CA VAL A 374 34.10 20.64 11.70
C VAL A 374 34.46 22.04 11.21
N ASN A 375 35.75 22.35 11.06
CA ASN A 375 36.22 23.64 10.57
C ASN A 375 35.82 23.88 9.10
N ASP A 376 35.93 22.87 8.23
CA ASP A 376 35.54 22.94 6.81
C ASP A 376 34.04 23.20 6.62
N THR A 377 33.21 22.74 7.56
CA THR A 377 31.75 22.89 7.54
C THR A 377 31.25 23.91 8.55
N ARG A 378 32.11 24.83 8.99
CA ARG A 378 31.79 25.83 10.00
C ARG A 378 30.58 26.69 9.59
N GLY A 379 29.59 26.81 10.46
CA GLY A 379 28.33 27.52 10.16
C GLY A 379 27.37 26.82 9.20
N TRP A 380 27.66 25.59 8.78
CA TRP A 380 26.75 24.80 7.94
C TRP A 380 25.68 24.11 8.79
N VAL A 381 24.41 24.39 8.49
CA VAL A 381 23.22 23.92 9.20
C VAL A 381 22.12 23.57 8.20
N LEU A 382 21.43 22.45 8.42
CA LEU A 382 20.25 22.09 7.66
C LEU A 382 19.01 22.80 8.22
N ILE A 383 18.28 23.50 7.36
CA ILE A 383 17.11 24.30 7.71
C ILE A 383 15.86 23.59 7.21
N ASP A 384 14.92 23.38 8.14
CA ASP A 384 13.57 22.87 7.87
C ASP A 384 12.55 23.98 8.18
N GLY A 385 11.96 24.53 7.13
CA GLY A 385 11.14 25.74 7.23
C GLY A 385 11.95 26.95 7.71
N GLY A 386 11.61 27.48 8.90
CA GLY A 386 12.20 28.71 9.45
C GLY A 386 13.39 28.51 10.39
N GLY A 387 13.83 27.29 10.67
CA GLY A 387 14.88 27.02 11.66
C GLY A 387 15.62 25.70 11.46
N PRO A 388 16.58 25.36 12.35
CA PRO A 388 17.33 24.11 12.27
C PRO A 388 16.42 22.88 12.22
N GLY A 389 16.70 21.97 11.29
CA GLY A 389 15.93 20.73 11.12
C GLY A 389 16.20 19.69 12.21
N PHE A 390 15.33 18.68 12.32
CA PHE A 390 15.54 17.57 13.25
C PHE A 390 16.40 16.47 12.62
N THR A 391 17.72 16.66 12.63
CA THR A 391 18.70 15.80 11.96
C THR A 391 19.14 14.62 12.81
N GLN A 392 18.22 13.69 13.08
CA GLN A 392 18.55 12.44 13.75
C GLN A 392 19.57 11.63 12.94
N TYR A 393 20.35 10.78 13.59
CA TYR A 393 21.25 9.85 12.94
C TYR A 393 21.45 8.61 13.81
N ALA A 394 21.83 7.50 13.20
CA ALA A 394 22.05 6.22 13.85
C ALA A 394 23.23 5.48 13.20
N SER A 395 23.86 4.58 13.96
CA SER A 395 25.02 3.82 13.47
C SER A 395 24.73 3.05 12.19
N THR A 396 23.75 2.14 12.23
CA THR A 396 23.52 1.17 11.15
C THR A 396 22.02 0.93 10.97
N HIS A 397 21.55 0.96 9.73
CA HIS A 397 20.13 0.84 9.43
C HIS A 397 19.74 -0.56 8.91
N GLY A 398 20.72 -1.35 8.46
CA GLY A 398 20.47 -2.65 7.82
C GLY A 398 19.93 -2.46 6.41
N GLY A 399 20.45 -1.46 5.69
CA GLY A 399 20.07 -1.13 4.33
C GLY A 399 18.73 -0.40 4.16
N TYR A 400 18.03 0.01 5.23
CA TYR A 400 16.71 0.67 5.08
C TYR A 400 16.49 1.85 6.02
N ILE A 401 16.17 3.02 5.47
CA ILE A 401 15.90 4.24 6.23
C ILE A 401 14.40 4.32 6.54
N LEU A 402 14.05 4.13 7.82
CA LEU A 402 12.68 3.93 8.26
C LEU A 402 11.79 5.16 8.04
N ASN A 403 12.28 6.36 8.41
CA ASN A 403 11.52 7.60 8.28
C ASN A 403 11.35 8.06 6.82
N LEU A 404 12.22 7.61 5.91
CA LEU A 404 12.16 7.96 4.49
C LEU A 404 11.46 6.88 3.65
N GLY A 405 11.24 5.70 4.21
CA GLY A 405 10.59 4.63 3.49
C GLY A 405 11.42 4.08 2.32
N LYS A 406 12.76 4.12 2.40
CA LYS A 406 13.64 3.84 1.25
C LYS A 406 14.82 2.93 1.57
N PHE A 407 15.21 2.14 0.58
CA PHE A 407 16.46 1.39 0.56
C PHE A 407 17.68 2.33 0.53
N ASP A 408 18.70 2.01 1.32
CA ASP A 408 19.95 2.76 1.46
C ASP A 408 21.12 1.99 0.85
N GLY A 409 21.10 1.88 -0.47
CA GLY A 409 22.09 1.15 -1.24
C GLY A 409 22.08 1.52 -2.72
N GLU A 410 22.85 0.78 -3.51
CA GLU A 410 22.95 1.00 -4.96
C GLU A 410 21.72 0.44 -5.69
N GLY A 411 21.06 1.26 -6.51
CA GLY A 411 19.91 0.86 -7.32
C GLY A 411 18.58 0.83 -6.56
N GLY A 412 17.59 0.11 -7.08
CA GLY A 412 16.26 0.00 -6.47
C GLY A 412 16.21 -0.95 -5.27
N ASN A 413 15.00 -1.14 -4.71
CA ASN A 413 14.78 -2.07 -3.60
C ASN A 413 15.30 -3.48 -3.92
N PRO A 414 15.96 -4.18 -2.95
CA PRO A 414 16.42 -5.55 -3.15
C PRO A 414 15.29 -6.53 -3.44
N GLY A 415 15.58 -7.52 -4.28
CA GLY A 415 14.66 -8.63 -4.53
C GLY A 415 14.81 -9.77 -3.51
N ASN A 416 15.97 -9.87 -2.87
CA ASN A 416 16.30 -10.94 -1.92
C ASN A 416 17.39 -10.48 -0.92
N PHE A 417 17.68 -11.31 0.09
CA PHE A 417 18.69 -11.00 1.11
C PHE A 417 20.13 -10.91 0.56
N SER A 418 20.48 -11.64 -0.52
CA SER A 418 21.80 -11.51 -1.16
C SER A 418 21.96 -10.12 -1.75
N ASP A 419 20.96 -9.65 -2.52
CA ASP A 419 20.96 -8.31 -3.09
C ASP A 419 21.06 -7.22 -2.01
N LEU A 420 20.42 -7.44 -0.84
CA LEU A 420 20.53 -6.55 0.32
C LEU A 420 21.97 -6.51 0.85
N ASN A 421 22.56 -7.68 1.08
CA ASN A 421 23.92 -7.83 1.60
C ASN A 421 24.98 -7.25 0.68
N GLU A 422 24.76 -7.32 -0.63
CA GLU A 422 25.72 -6.87 -1.63
C GLU A 422 25.62 -5.37 -1.91
N ARG A 423 24.42 -4.79 -1.87
CA ARG A 423 24.18 -3.42 -2.37
C ARG A 423 23.96 -2.37 -1.28
N ALA A 424 23.66 -2.76 -0.04
CA ALA A 424 23.49 -1.81 1.05
C ALA A 424 24.78 -1.01 1.31
N TYR A 425 24.67 0.29 1.53
CA TYR A 425 25.84 1.13 1.81
C TYR A 425 26.43 0.87 3.20
N ASP A 426 25.62 0.39 4.15
CA ASP A 426 26.05 0.08 5.51
C ASP A 426 26.49 -1.37 5.73
N LYS A 427 26.64 -2.16 4.66
CA LYS A 427 27.02 -3.58 4.72
C LYS A 427 28.35 -3.89 5.43
N GLU A 428 29.24 -2.91 5.52
CA GLU A 428 30.52 -3.04 6.24
C GLU A 428 30.37 -2.86 7.76
N SER A 429 29.18 -2.46 8.24
CA SER A 429 28.95 -2.35 9.67
C SER A 429 29.02 -3.71 10.35
N PRO A 430 29.70 -3.84 11.50
CA PRO A 430 29.62 -5.05 12.32
C PRO A 430 28.21 -5.32 12.86
N TRP A 431 27.30 -4.33 12.78
CA TRP A 431 25.91 -4.45 13.18
C TRP A 431 24.95 -4.50 11.99
N PHE A 432 25.49 -4.67 10.77
CA PHE A 432 24.68 -4.78 9.57
C PHE A 432 23.81 -6.03 9.59
N TYR A 433 24.41 -7.17 9.94
CA TYR A 433 23.73 -8.46 10.03
C TYR A 433 24.29 -9.26 11.20
N CYS A 434 23.53 -9.30 12.30
CA CYS A 434 24.00 -9.87 13.56
C CYS A 434 22.89 -10.59 14.34
N ASP A 435 23.26 -11.64 15.05
CA ASP A 435 22.45 -12.30 16.05
C ASP A 435 22.59 -11.58 17.41
N TRP A 436 21.60 -11.77 18.28
CA TRP A 436 21.56 -11.11 19.58
C TRP A 436 21.47 -12.08 20.73
N GLY A 437 22.24 -11.78 21.78
CA GLY A 437 22.38 -12.63 22.96
C GLY A 437 23.48 -13.68 22.79
N ALA A 438 23.77 -14.39 23.87
CA ALA A 438 24.78 -15.43 23.88
C ALA A 438 24.52 -16.45 24.98
N ARG A 439 24.97 -17.68 24.77
CA ARG A 439 24.89 -18.78 25.74
C ARG A 439 26.28 -19.36 26.01
N SER A 440 26.72 -19.31 27.26
CA SER A 440 28.07 -19.74 27.65
C SER A 440 28.30 -21.23 27.36
N GLN A 441 27.26 -22.05 27.52
CA GLN A 441 27.26 -23.47 27.20
C GLN A 441 27.32 -23.77 25.68
N HIS A 442 27.20 -22.76 24.82
CA HIS A 442 27.22 -22.87 23.36
C HIS A 442 28.26 -21.93 22.76
N ALA A 443 29.48 -21.95 23.30
CA ALA A 443 30.60 -21.13 22.81
C ALA A 443 30.30 -19.60 22.75
N ASN A 444 29.39 -19.11 23.61
CA ASN A 444 28.92 -17.73 23.62
C ASN A 444 28.22 -17.29 22.31
N THR A 445 27.44 -18.19 21.71
CA THR A 445 26.65 -17.97 20.49
C THR A 445 25.14 -17.87 20.79
N ALA A 446 24.35 -17.38 19.82
CA ALA A 446 22.89 -17.40 19.86
C ALA A 446 22.26 -18.54 19.03
N TRP A 447 23.07 -19.51 18.57
CA TRP A 447 22.57 -20.72 17.92
C TRP A 447 21.60 -21.48 18.82
N LEU A 448 20.52 -21.99 18.22
CA LEU A 448 19.43 -22.76 18.80
C LEU A 448 19.34 -24.15 18.16
N LYS A 449 18.98 -25.14 18.96
CA LYS A 449 18.70 -26.51 18.48
C LYS A 449 17.33 -26.58 17.81
N SER A 450 17.16 -27.63 17.01
CA SER A 450 15.88 -27.94 16.34
C SER A 450 14.69 -28.03 17.31
N GLU A 451 14.90 -28.60 18.50
CA GLU A 451 13.85 -28.79 19.50
C GLU A 451 13.47 -27.46 20.18
N GLU A 452 14.42 -26.53 20.32
CA GLU A 452 14.19 -25.21 20.90
C GLU A 452 13.33 -24.35 19.97
N ILE A 453 13.58 -24.42 18.66
CA ILE A 453 12.70 -23.77 17.67
C ILE A 453 11.32 -24.44 17.68
N ALA A 454 11.25 -25.77 17.79
CA ALA A 454 9.98 -26.48 17.83
C ALA A 454 9.12 -26.03 19.02
N ASP A 455 9.71 -25.79 20.19
CA ASP A 455 9.00 -25.24 21.35
C ASP A 455 8.43 -23.84 21.09
N ILE A 456 9.22 -22.92 20.51
CA ILE A 456 8.75 -21.57 20.15
C ILE A 456 7.57 -21.65 19.17
N VAL A 457 7.64 -22.55 18.18
CA VAL A 457 6.55 -22.77 17.22
C VAL A 457 5.31 -23.35 17.89
N ASN A 458 5.49 -24.29 18.81
CA ASN A 458 4.40 -24.85 19.61
C ASN A 458 3.73 -23.82 20.51
N VAL A 459 4.50 -22.91 21.12
CA VAL A 459 3.97 -21.77 21.88
C VAL A 459 3.05 -20.91 21.01
N ILE A 460 3.49 -20.56 19.80
CA ILE A 460 2.69 -19.76 18.87
C ILE A 460 1.42 -20.53 18.47
N LEU A 461 1.52 -21.83 18.17
CA LEU A 461 0.36 -22.66 17.87
C LEU A 461 -0.63 -22.73 19.03
N LEU A 462 -0.13 -22.85 20.26
CA LEU A 462 -0.95 -22.95 21.45
C LEU A 462 -1.71 -21.66 21.68
N VAL A 463 -1.04 -20.51 21.65
CA VAL A 463 -1.68 -19.20 21.87
C VAL A 463 -2.75 -18.91 20.82
N LYS A 464 -2.49 -19.26 19.55
CA LYS A 464 -3.48 -19.08 18.48
C LYS A 464 -4.75 -19.90 18.66
N ASN A 465 -4.70 -20.98 19.46
CA ASN A 465 -5.84 -21.84 19.75
C ASN A 465 -6.38 -21.66 21.19
N ASP A 466 -5.56 -21.11 22.08
CA ASP A 466 -5.88 -20.83 23.47
C ASP A 466 -5.02 -19.68 23.99
N SER A 467 -5.55 -18.50 23.80
CA SER A 467 -4.87 -17.26 24.13
C SER A 467 -4.73 -17.01 25.63
N SER A 468 -5.51 -17.72 26.46
CA SER A 468 -5.37 -17.70 27.92
C SER A 468 -4.06 -18.34 28.40
N ALA A 469 -3.49 -19.25 27.59
CA ALA A 469 -2.22 -19.88 27.90
C ALA A 469 -1.04 -18.90 27.92
N GLY A 470 -1.17 -17.71 27.30
CA GLY A 470 -0.07 -16.77 27.10
C GLY A 470 0.70 -16.35 28.36
N GLU A 471 0.07 -16.35 29.53
CA GLU A 471 0.76 -16.07 30.80
C GLU A 471 1.69 -17.21 31.27
N HIS A 472 1.61 -18.38 30.67
CA HIS A 472 2.51 -19.49 31.01
C HIS A 472 3.70 -19.63 30.05
N LEU A 473 3.75 -18.81 28.98
CA LEU A 473 4.63 -19.04 27.83
C LEU A 473 5.81 -18.06 27.75
N TYR A 474 6.36 -17.75 28.92
CA TYR A 474 7.60 -16.99 29.07
C TYR A 474 8.84 -17.90 28.95
N GLN A 475 10.04 -17.30 28.96
CA GLN A 475 11.33 -17.99 28.94
C GLN A 475 11.43 -18.99 30.10
N THR A 476 11.76 -20.25 29.81
CA THR A 476 11.83 -21.32 30.83
C THR A 476 13.02 -21.20 31.77
N ASP A 477 14.03 -20.41 31.40
CA ASP A 477 15.26 -20.20 32.15
C ASP A 477 15.27 -18.93 33.00
N LYS A 478 14.14 -18.20 33.07
CA LYS A 478 13.98 -17.03 33.92
C LYS A 478 12.75 -17.13 34.83
N PRO A 479 12.75 -16.45 35.99
CA PRO A 479 11.56 -16.34 36.81
C PRO A 479 10.40 -15.66 36.07
N HIS A 480 9.17 -16.03 36.40
CA HIS A 480 7.97 -15.41 35.83
C HIS A 480 7.93 -13.91 36.16
N PRO A 481 7.79 -13.00 35.18
CA PRO A 481 7.90 -11.56 35.40
C PRO A 481 6.90 -10.98 36.42
N TYR A 482 5.73 -11.61 36.56
CA TYR A 482 4.63 -11.17 37.44
C TYR A 482 4.28 -12.13 38.57
N GLY A 483 5.12 -13.15 38.83
CA GLY A 483 4.81 -14.22 39.79
C GLY A 483 3.69 -15.15 39.29
N GLY A 484 4.08 -16.27 38.67
CA GLY A 484 3.18 -17.24 38.04
C GLY A 484 3.92 -18.52 37.64
N GLU A 485 3.19 -19.51 37.16
CA GLU A 485 3.77 -20.76 36.64
C GLU A 485 4.22 -20.55 35.18
N ILE A 486 5.44 -20.99 34.85
CA ILE A 486 5.92 -21.09 33.47
C ILE A 486 5.81 -22.53 33.02
N TRP A 487 5.15 -22.77 31.89
CA TRP A 487 5.05 -24.10 31.31
C TRP A 487 6.33 -24.47 30.55
N ASN A 488 6.89 -25.62 30.89
CA ASN A 488 7.98 -26.21 30.14
C ASN A 488 7.51 -26.76 28.78
N GLU A 489 8.45 -27.20 27.97
CA GLU A 489 8.24 -27.67 26.61
C GLU A 489 7.30 -28.89 26.58
N GLU A 490 7.40 -29.80 27.55
CA GLU A 490 6.51 -30.97 27.63
C GLU A 490 5.07 -30.57 27.93
N LYS A 491 4.86 -29.64 28.87
CA LYS A 491 3.54 -29.14 29.22
C LYS A 491 2.87 -28.45 28.04
N VAL A 492 3.60 -27.62 27.28
CA VAL A 492 3.10 -27.00 26.04
C VAL A 492 2.67 -28.06 25.02
N ARG A 493 3.50 -29.09 24.80
CA ARG A 493 3.15 -30.21 23.90
C ARG A 493 1.93 -30.99 24.37
N GLN A 494 1.77 -31.18 25.68
CA GLN A 494 0.61 -31.84 26.26
C GLN A 494 -0.67 -31.03 26.03
N GLU A 495 -0.65 -29.71 26.26
CA GLU A 495 -1.82 -28.85 26.03
C GLU A 495 -2.24 -28.79 24.56
N LEU A 496 -1.28 -28.81 23.63
CA LEU A 496 -1.58 -28.94 22.20
C LEU A 496 -2.28 -30.27 21.89
N LYS A 497 -1.77 -31.39 22.42
CA LYS A 497 -2.39 -32.71 22.25
C LYS A 497 -3.80 -32.76 22.84
N ASN A 498 -4.02 -32.16 24.02
CA ASN A 498 -5.34 -32.06 24.64
C ASN A 498 -6.36 -31.34 23.75
N LYS A 499 -5.88 -30.43 22.88
CA LYS A 499 -6.68 -29.70 21.90
C LYS A 499 -6.74 -30.37 20.52
N GLY A 500 -6.21 -31.59 20.37
CA GLY A 500 -6.19 -32.33 19.11
C GLY A 500 -5.17 -31.80 18.09
N ILE A 501 -4.23 -30.97 18.51
CA ILE A 501 -3.19 -30.39 17.65
C ILE A 501 -1.91 -31.24 17.79
N THR A 502 -1.32 -31.63 16.66
CA THR A 502 -0.05 -32.37 16.66
C THR A 502 1.11 -31.40 16.90
N PRO A 503 1.86 -31.52 18.02
CA PRO A 503 2.97 -30.63 18.31
C PRO A 503 4.21 -30.97 17.47
N PHE A 504 5.01 -29.95 17.17
CA PHE A 504 6.35 -30.11 16.62
C PHE A 504 7.29 -30.68 17.69
N THR A 505 8.08 -31.68 17.34
CA THR A 505 9.16 -32.22 18.19
C THR A 505 10.54 -31.84 17.64
N SER A 506 10.62 -31.52 16.35
CA SER A 506 11.82 -31.04 15.68
C SER A 506 11.42 -30.20 14.45
N ILE A 507 12.27 -29.22 14.13
CA ILE A 507 12.24 -28.42 12.91
C ILE A 507 13.34 -28.89 11.97
N SER A 508 12.96 -29.30 10.76
CA SER A 508 13.89 -29.71 9.71
C SER A 508 14.34 -28.53 8.86
N ASP A 509 13.50 -27.51 8.67
CA ASP A 509 13.80 -26.34 7.87
C ASP A 509 13.00 -25.11 8.28
N ILE A 510 13.57 -23.92 8.06
CA ILE A 510 12.93 -22.65 8.34
C ILE A 510 13.46 -21.59 7.37
N SER A 511 12.57 -20.73 6.87
CA SER A 511 12.93 -19.63 5.97
C SER A 511 12.12 -18.38 6.29
N VAL A 512 12.74 -17.22 6.12
CA VAL A 512 12.08 -15.91 6.30
C VAL A 512 11.89 -15.24 4.94
N SER A 513 10.70 -14.71 4.70
CA SER A 513 10.44 -13.79 3.58
C SER A 513 10.40 -12.35 4.09
N ALA A 514 10.75 -11.41 3.23
CA ALA A 514 10.80 -9.99 3.57
C ALA A 514 10.23 -9.11 2.47
N ASP A 515 9.68 -7.97 2.89
CA ASP A 515 9.37 -6.84 2.03
C ASP A 515 10.50 -5.81 2.21
N PHE A 516 11.42 -5.81 1.25
CA PHE A 516 12.56 -4.91 1.23
C PHE A 516 12.15 -3.45 0.92
N GLY A 517 10.97 -3.24 0.35
CA GLY A 517 10.43 -1.89 0.13
C GLY A 517 9.94 -1.24 1.42
N SER A 518 9.60 -2.04 2.44
CA SER A 518 9.27 -1.53 3.78
C SER A 518 10.30 -1.89 4.86
N GLY A 519 11.41 -2.55 4.47
CA GLY A 519 12.49 -2.93 5.36
C GLY A 519 12.04 -3.82 6.52
N ARG A 520 11.19 -4.83 6.25
CA ARG A 520 10.68 -5.74 7.28
C ARG A 520 10.51 -7.19 6.78
N ALA A 521 10.67 -8.14 7.69
CA ALA A 521 10.24 -9.51 7.47
C ALA A 521 8.70 -9.58 7.40
N THR A 522 8.17 -10.45 6.53
CA THR A 522 6.72 -10.60 6.29
C THR A 522 6.19 -11.93 6.78
N SER A 523 6.91 -13.02 6.53
CA SER A 523 6.47 -14.36 6.91
C SER A 523 7.63 -15.27 7.27
N VAL A 524 7.36 -16.23 8.15
CA VAL A 524 8.27 -17.32 8.51
C VAL A 524 7.62 -18.63 8.08
N SER A 525 8.30 -19.38 7.23
CA SER A 525 7.87 -20.72 6.80
C SER A 525 8.69 -21.77 7.50
N ILE A 526 8.03 -22.74 8.11
CA ILE A 526 8.63 -23.76 8.98
C ILE A 526 8.24 -25.14 8.43
N ASN A 527 9.21 -26.04 8.37
CA ASN A 527 9.00 -27.46 8.09
C ASN A 527 9.56 -28.28 9.24
N GLY A 528 8.83 -29.30 9.69
CA GLY A 528 9.27 -30.14 10.80
C GLY A 528 8.42 -31.39 10.97
N SER A 529 8.54 -32.02 12.15
CA SER A 529 7.92 -33.31 12.46
C SER A 529 6.39 -33.32 12.36
N ALA A 530 5.74 -32.15 12.47
CA ALA A 530 4.28 -31.99 12.38
C ALA A 530 3.81 -31.39 11.04
N GLY A 531 4.69 -31.32 10.03
CA GLY A 531 4.39 -30.82 8.69
C GLY A 531 4.93 -29.41 8.43
N SER A 532 4.22 -28.66 7.59
CA SER A 532 4.59 -27.30 7.17
C SER A 532 3.66 -26.25 7.80
N LEU A 533 4.23 -25.14 8.27
CA LEU A 533 3.50 -24.03 8.89
C LEU A 533 4.01 -22.68 8.39
N GLY A 534 3.10 -21.78 8.03
CA GLY A 534 3.40 -20.37 7.75
C GLY A 534 2.94 -19.47 8.90
N LEU A 535 3.81 -18.58 9.36
CA LEU A 535 3.54 -17.61 10.41
C LEU A 535 3.82 -16.18 9.92
N ASP A 536 3.11 -15.21 10.50
CA ASP A 536 3.45 -13.80 10.35
C ASP A 536 4.80 -13.52 11.04
N ALA A 537 5.68 -12.77 10.38
CA ALA A 537 7.03 -12.56 10.90
C ALA A 537 7.08 -11.66 12.14
N ALA A 538 6.14 -10.74 12.31
CA ALA A 538 6.08 -9.92 13.52
C ALA A 538 5.58 -10.77 14.71
N GLU A 539 4.52 -11.56 14.49
CA GLU A 539 4.02 -12.53 15.49
C GLU A 539 5.11 -13.51 15.91
N PHE A 540 5.83 -14.10 14.94
CA PHE A 540 6.93 -15.02 15.23
C PHE A 540 8.01 -14.36 16.08
N LYS A 541 8.45 -13.16 15.71
CA LYS A 541 9.46 -12.40 16.45
C LYS A 541 9.03 -12.11 17.89
N ASP A 542 7.78 -11.71 18.07
CA ASP A 542 7.25 -11.32 19.37
C ASP A 542 7.25 -12.52 20.33
N TRP A 543 6.73 -13.66 19.88
CA TRP A 543 6.73 -14.90 20.67
C TRP A 543 8.13 -15.51 20.81
N PHE A 544 8.98 -15.39 19.79
CA PHE A 544 10.38 -15.76 19.89
C PHE A 544 11.05 -14.99 21.03
N ASN A 545 10.89 -13.67 21.10
CA ASN A 545 11.50 -12.86 22.14
C ASN A 545 10.91 -13.11 23.54
N LEU A 546 9.67 -13.60 23.65
CA LEU A 546 9.06 -13.99 24.92
C LEU A 546 9.54 -15.36 25.40
N ARG A 547 9.86 -16.27 24.48
CA ARG A 547 10.09 -17.69 24.79
C ARG A 547 11.52 -18.17 24.63
N ALA A 548 12.31 -17.57 23.74
CA ALA A 548 13.67 -18.00 23.44
C ALA A 548 14.53 -18.02 24.71
N PRO A 549 15.43 -19.01 24.87
CA PRO A 549 16.26 -19.12 26.05
C PRO A 549 17.25 -17.96 26.18
N ALA A 550 17.66 -17.66 27.41
CA ALA A 550 18.61 -16.64 27.78
C ALA A 550 18.19 -15.23 27.36
N ASN A 551 19.12 -14.43 26.84
CA ASN A 551 18.85 -13.10 26.29
C ASN A 551 18.81 -13.13 24.75
N ILE A 552 18.56 -14.30 24.16
CA ILE A 552 18.46 -14.43 22.70
C ILE A 552 17.21 -13.71 22.23
N GLN A 553 17.36 -12.87 21.19
CA GLN A 553 16.26 -12.08 20.68
C GLN A 553 16.43 -11.75 19.19
N ILE A 554 15.32 -11.43 18.56
CA ILE A 554 15.25 -10.78 17.27
C ILE A 554 14.97 -9.29 17.52
N VAL A 555 15.92 -8.46 17.13
CA VAL A 555 15.86 -6.99 17.21
C VAL A 555 15.46 -6.39 15.86
N GLY A 556 14.60 -5.38 15.89
CA GLY A 556 14.16 -4.68 14.68
C GLY A 556 13.14 -5.45 13.82
N PRO A 557 12.65 -4.83 12.74
CA PRO A 557 11.61 -5.40 11.88
C PRO A 557 12.14 -6.31 10.76
N LEU A 558 13.40 -6.16 10.35
CA LEU A 558 14.03 -6.96 9.30
C LEU A 558 15.02 -7.94 9.91
N TYR A 559 14.77 -9.23 9.69
CA TYR A 559 15.63 -10.32 10.16
C TYR A 559 15.58 -11.46 9.15
N ASN A 560 16.56 -12.35 9.22
CA ASN A 560 16.61 -13.60 8.48
C ASN A 560 17.05 -14.73 9.42
N VAL A 561 16.85 -15.96 8.99
CA VAL A 561 17.29 -17.15 9.70
C VAL A 561 18.48 -17.78 8.99
N GLU A 562 19.47 -18.20 9.77
CA GLU A 562 20.61 -18.99 9.32
C GLU A 562 20.42 -20.42 9.81
N LYS A 563 20.75 -21.38 8.95
CA LYS A 563 20.71 -22.82 9.25
C LYS A 563 22.04 -23.43 8.84
N ARG A 564 22.67 -24.18 9.76
CA ARG A 564 23.98 -24.81 9.55
C ARG A 564 24.07 -26.20 10.13
#